data_AF-V6I8L3-F1
#
_entry.id   AF-V6I8L3-F1
#
_cell.length_a   1.000
_cell.length_b   1.000
_cell.length_c   1.000
_cell.angle_alpha   90.00
_cell.angle_beta   90.00
_cell.angle_gamma   90.00
#
_symmetry.space_group_name_H-M   'P 1'
#
loop_
_entity.id
_entity.type
_entity.pdbx_description
1 polymer ?
#
loop_
_entity_poly.entity_id
_entity_poly.type
_entity_poly.pdbx_seq_one_letter_code
_entity_poly.pdbx_strand_id
1 'polypeptide(L)' 'MIIINGNEYKDFICITLEMKTLSKFAKEAEVNYDHLSKSLNGQQSYAEIGEVFKKWNVPYRTICLTRFYDKRKNRRISL' A
#
# COMPACT_ATOMS: atom_id res chain seq x y z
N MET A 1 -0.60 -9.68 -9.25
CA MET A 1 0.46 -8.67 -9.04
C MET A 1 1.15 -8.92 -7.70
N ILE A 2 2.46 -8.72 -7.61
CA ILE A 2 3.18 -8.72 -6.32
C ILE A 2 3.27 -7.26 -5.85
N ILE A 3 2.83 -6.97 -4.62
CA ILE A 3 2.85 -5.62 -4.04
C ILE A 3 3.81 -5.62 -2.85
N ILE A 4 4.77 -4.71 -2.89
CA ILE A 4 5.97 -4.70 -2.06
C ILE A 4 6.05 -3.39 -1.23
N ASN A 5 5.42 -2.30 -1.69
CA ASN A 5 5.37 -1.01 -0.97
C ASN A 5 4.16 -0.13 -1.37
N GLY A 6 4.04 1.06 -0.75
CA GLY A 6 2.93 1.98 -0.95
C GLY A 6 2.85 2.65 -2.33
N ASN A 7 3.97 2.86 -3.03
CA ASN A 7 3.94 3.35 -4.41
C ASN A 7 3.40 2.30 -5.36
N GLU A 8 3.78 1.03 -5.19
CA GLU A 8 3.23 -0.07 -5.98
C GLU A 8 1.72 -0.25 -5.73
N TYR A 9 1.23 0.02 -4.52
CA TYR A 9 -0.21 0.11 -4.27
C TYR A 9 -0.87 1.25 -5.05
N LYS A 10 -0.26 2.44 -5.10
CA LYS A 10 -0.79 3.57 -5.90
C LYS A 10 -0.87 3.20 -7.38
N ASP A 11 0.21 2.65 -7.93
CA ASP A 11 0.27 2.24 -9.33
C ASP A 11 -0.74 1.13 -9.62
N PHE A 12 -0.87 0.15 -8.73
CA PHE A 12 -1.85 -0.92 -8.87
C PHE A 12 -3.29 -0.40 -8.86
N ILE A 13 -3.62 0.55 -7.97
CA ILE A 13 -4.95 1.17 -7.92
C ILE A 13 -5.23 1.94 -9.22
N CYS A 14 -4.28 2.76 -9.68
CA CYS A 14 -4.45 3.55 -10.89
C CYS A 14 -4.55 2.68 -12.15
N ILE A 15 -3.73 1.63 -12.26
CA ILE A 15 -3.64 0.78 -13.46
C ILE A 15 -4.72 -0.31 -13.47
N THR A 16 -4.91 -1.01 -12.36
CA THR A 16 -5.77 -2.22 -12.32
C THR A 16 -7.23 -1.88 -12.13
N LEU A 17 -7.53 -0.80 -11.40
CA LEU A 17 -8.90 -0.40 -11.10
C LEU A 17 -9.37 0.75 -12.00
N GLU A 18 -8.55 1.19 -12.95
CA GLU A 18 -8.79 2.35 -13.83
C GLU A 18 -9.24 3.61 -13.07
N MET A 19 -8.84 3.73 -11.81
CA MET A 19 -9.23 4.83 -10.95
C MET A 19 -8.24 5.97 -11.09
N LYS A 20 -8.67 7.04 -11.76
CA LYS A 20 -7.85 8.24 -11.99
C LYS A 20 -7.37 8.93 -10.70
N THR A 21 -8.07 8.74 -9.58
CA THR A 21 -7.74 9.38 -8.31
C THR A 21 -7.94 8.42 -7.13
N LEU A 22 -7.09 8.57 -6.12
CA LEU A 22 -7.22 7.88 -4.83
C LEU A 22 -8.52 8.27 -4.10
N SER A 23 -9.04 9.48 -4.33
CA SER A 23 -10.31 9.91 -3.74
C SER A 23 -11.50 9.12 -4.28
N LYS A 24 -11.50 8.79 -5.58
CA LYS A 24 -12.54 7.95 -6.19
C LYS A 24 -12.49 6.54 -5.61
N PHE A 25 -11.28 5.99 -5.48
CA PHE A 25 -11.07 4.71 -4.83
C PHE A 25 -11.58 4.71 -3.39
N ALA A 26 -11.21 5.70 -2.58
CA ALA A 26 -11.64 5.79 -1.18
C ALA A 26 -13.18 5.82 -1.05
N LYS A 27 -13.84 6.56 -1.94
CA LYS A 27 -15.30 6.65 -1.98
C LYS A 27 -15.97 5.32 -2.36
N GLU A 28 -15.49 4.66 -3.41
CA GLU A 28 -16.06 3.39 -3.87
C GLU A 28 -15.75 2.23 -2.92
N ALA A 29 -14.59 2.26 -2.28
CA ALA A 29 -14.15 1.27 -1.31
C ALA A 29 -14.71 1.50 0.09
N GLU A 30 -15.40 2.62 0.34
CA GLU A 30 -15.92 3.03 1.64
C GLU A 30 -14.82 3.10 2.72
N VAL A 31 -13.59 3.50 2.34
CA VAL A 31 -12.45 3.64 3.24
C VAL A 31 -12.13 5.10 3.51
N ASN A 32 -11.56 5.37 4.68
CA ASN A 32 -11.16 6.72 5.05
C ASN A 32 -9.96 7.18 4.19
N TYR A 33 -10.15 8.28 3.46
CA TYR A 33 -9.14 8.83 2.56
C TYR A 33 -7.83 9.23 3.28
N ASP A 34 -7.91 9.82 4.48
CA ASP A 34 -6.72 10.23 5.24
C ASP A 34 -5.89 9.01 5.65
N HIS A 35 -6.57 7.95 6.06
CA HIS A 35 -5.95 6.69 6.46
C HIS A 35 -5.33 5.96 5.26
N LEU A 36 -6.04 5.92 4.13
CA LEU A 36 -5.53 5.42 2.87
C LEU A 36 -4.28 6.20 2.42
N SER A 37 -4.33 7.54 2.47
CA SER A 37 -3.21 8.41 2.09
C SER A 37 -1.98 8.15 2.96
N LYS A 38 -2.15 8.05 4.28
CA LYS A 38 -1.06 7.71 5.22
C LYS A 38 -0.47 6.32 4.96
N SER A 39 -1.33 5.33 4.70
CA SER A 39 -0.90 3.96 4.37
C SER A 39 -0.08 3.94 3.09
N LEU A 40 -0.58 4.56 2.02
CA LEU A 40 0.11 4.65 0.73
C LEU A 40 1.42 5.45 0.77
N ASN A 41 1.57 6.36 1.75
CA ASN A 41 2.82 7.08 2.00
C ASN A 41 3.77 6.34 2.97
N GLY A 42 3.45 5.11 3.35
CA GLY A 42 4.27 4.28 4.25
C GLY A 42 4.27 4.74 5.71
N GLN A 43 3.36 5.63 6.10
CA GLN A 43 3.21 6.11 7.47
C GLN A 43 2.37 5.16 8.33
N GLN A 44 1.61 4.26 7.70
CA GLN A 44 0.69 3.32 8.36
C GLN A 44 0.65 1.97 7.61
N SER A 45 0.09 0.94 8.25
CA SER A 45 -0.08 -0.39 7.65
C SER A 45 -1.14 -0.41 6.54
N TYR A 46 -0.92 -1.24 5.53
CA TYR A 46 -1.80 -1.38 4.36
C TYR A 46 -3.05 -2.26 4.59
N ALA A 47 -3.47 -2.45 5.84
CA ALA A 47 -4.51 -3.43 6.19
C ALA A 47 -5.83 -3.16 5.45
N GLU A 48 -6.25 -1.90 5.41
CA GLU A 48 -7.49 -1.47 4.77
C GLU A 48 -7.50 -1.75 3.27
N ILE A 49 -6.37 -1.56 2.58
CA ILE A 49 -6.29 -1.79 1.13
C ILE A 49 -6.41 -3.28 0.81
N GLY A 50 -5.83 -4.13 1.67
CA GLY A 50 -5.94 -5.58 1.53
C GLY A 50 -7.38 -6.08 1.65
N GLU A 51 -8.14 -5.54 2.61
CA GLU A 51 -9.56 -5.91 2.77
C GLU A 51 -10.40 -5.47 1.57
N VAL A 52 -10.13 -4.28 1.01
CA VAL A 52 -10.83 -3.80 -0.20
C VAL A 52 -10.55 -4.71 -1.39
N PHE A 53 -9.30 -5.06 -1.63
CA PHE A 53 -8.96 -5.95 -2.75
C PHE A 53 -9.57 -7.35 -2.58
N LYS A 54 -9.67 -7.85 -1.34
CA LYS A 54 -10.40 -9.08 -1.05
C LYS A 54 -11.91 -8.95 -1.34
N LYS A 55 -12.54 -7.84 -0.92
CA LYS A 55 -13.97 -7.54 -1.19
C LYS A 55 -14.25 -7.46 -2.69
N TRP A 56 -13.31 -6.93 -3.47
CA TRP A 56 -13.44 -6.77 -4.92
C TRP A 56 -12.90 -7.95 -5.73
N ASN A 57 -12.48 -9.04 -5.07
CA ASN A 57 -11.89 -10.21 -5.69
C ASN A 57 -10.71 -9.88 -6.62
N VAL A 58 -9.93 -8.86 -6.25
CA VAL A 58 -8.77 -8.38 -7.01
C VAL A 58 -7.55 -9.24 -6.65
N PRO A 59 -6.92 -9.92 -7.62
CA PRO A 59 -5.82 -10.83 -7.32
C PRO A 59 -4.52 -10.09 -7.02
N TYR A 60 -4.10 -10.09 -5.75
CA TYR A 60 -2.83 -9.52 -5.30
C TYR A 60 -2.06 -10.49 -4.38
N ARG A 61 -0.73 -10.36 -4.37
CA ARG A 61 0.15 -11.02 -3.39
C ARG A 61 0.97 -9.95 -2.70
N THR A 62 0.84 -9.86 -1.38
CA THR A 62 1.72 -8.99 -0.58
C THR A 62 2.95 -9.79 -0.16
N ILE A 63 4.14 -9.26 -0.41
CA ILE A 63 5.36 -9.77 0.24
C ILE A 63 5.56 -8.94 1.49
N CYS A 64 5.40 -9.54 2.67
CA CYS A 64 5.81 -8.90 3.92
C CYS A 64 7.32 -8.64 3.88
N LEU A 65 7.72 -7.39 3.64
CA LEU A 65 9.10 -6.90 3.74
C LEU A 65 9.59 -6.81 5.20
N THR A 66 9.01 -7.54 6.15
CA THR A 66 9.61 -7.67 7.50
C THR A 66 11.06 -8.16 7.41
N ARG A 67 11.44 -8.87 6.33
CA ARG A 67 12.84 -9.27 6.05
C ARG A 67 13.75 -8.22 5.40
N PHE A 68 13.23 -7.12 4.86
CA PHE A 68 14.05 -6.11 4.18
C PHE A 68 14.25 -4.82 4.99
N TYR A 69 13.41 -4.58 6.00
CA TYR A 69 13.60 -3.45 6.92
C TYR A 69 14.80 -3.61 7.87
N ASP A 70 15.33 -4.82 8.03
CA ASP A 70 16.47 -5.08 8.93
C ASP A 70 17.83 -4.58 8.38
N LYS A 71 17.94 -4.34 7.06
CA LYS A 71 19.25 -4.00 6.44
C LYS A 71 19.61 -2.52 6.37
N ARG A 72 18.77 -1.59 6.85
CA ARG A 72 19.07 -0.15 6.83
C ARG A 72 19.37 0.47 8.20
N LYS A 73 19.63 -0.33 9.23
CA LYS A 73 19.94 0.18 10.58
C LYS A 73 21.36 -0.14 11.07
N ASN A 74 22.36 -0.19 10.19
CA ASN A 74 23.77 -0.36 10.59
C ASN A 74 24.79 0.40 9.72
N ARG A 75 24.56 1.70 9.53
CA ARG A 75 25.63 2.65 9.14
C ARG A 75 25.48 3.95 9.91
N ARG A 76 25.76 3.90 11.22
CA ARG A 76 26.36 5.04 11.91
C ARG A 76 27.66 4.53 12.51
N ILE A 77 28.73 4.86 11.78
CA ILE A 77 30.11 4.75 12.21
C ILE A 77 30.23 5.57 13.50
N SER A 78 30.68 4.94 14.58
CA SER A 78 31.26 5.65 15.71
C SER A 78 32.48 6.41 15.20
N LEU A 79 32.45 7.74 15.34
CA LEU A 79 33.65 8.58 15.42
C LEU A 79 33.96 8.78 16.89
#